data_AF-A0A914AF98-F1
#
_entry.id   AF-A0A914AF98-F1
#
_cell.length_a   1.000
_cell.length_b   1.000
_cell.length_c   1.000
_cell.angle_alpha   90.00
_cell.angle_beta   90.00
_cell.angle_gamma   90.00
#
_symmetry.space_group_name_H-M   'P 1'
#
loop_
_entity.id
_entity.type
_entity.pdbx_description
1 polymer ?
#
loop_
_entity_poly.entity_id
_entity_poly.type
_entity_poly.pdbx_seq_one_letter_code
_entity_poly.pdbx_strand_id
1 'polypeptide(L)'
;MPVMKDLIRGLYRGANRHKEMTSKRANKHFHPSRGIQPTGIKVGLRFKNVKEMIPEIVVPNLDGFTLKPYVSHKCPDTEQPAITARELFDACIAPQVRADFKAGKYSDASTETDNSQDTKS
;
A
#
# COMPACT_ATOMS: atom_id res chain seq x y z
N MET A 1 -21.53 -12.40 30.88
CA MET A 1 -22.34 -11.18 30.65
C MET A 1 -21.47 -9.92 30.76
N PRO A 2 -20.90 -9.40 29.66
CA PRO A 2 -20.05 -8.21 29.68
C PRO A 2 -20.80 -6.95 30.15
N VAL A 3 -22.08 -6.83 29.82
CA VAL A 3 -22.94 -5.68 30.13
C VAL A 3 -23.18 -5.51 31.64
N MET A 4 -23.37 -6.62 32.38
CA MET A 4 -23.64 -6.59 33.82
C MET A 4 -22.41 -6.17 34.64
N LYS A 5 -21.22 -6.58 34.20
CA LYS A 5 -19.94 -6.14 34.78
C LYS A 5 -19.72 -4.64 34.55
N ASP A 6 -20.02 -4.13 33.35
CA ASP A 6 -19.90 -2.71 33.04
C ASP A 6 -20.88 -1.84 33.84
N LEU A 7 -22.08 -2.35 34.13
CA LEU A 7 -23.11 -1.67 34.93
C LEU A 7 -22.71 -1.59 36.41
N ILE A 8 -22.28 -2.72 37.01
CA ILE A 8 -21.77 -2.74 38.39
C ILE A 8 -20.52 -1.85 38.52
N ARG A 9 -19.61 -1.88 37.54
CA ARG A 9 -18.42 -1.01 37.51
C ARG A 9 -18.82 0.47 37.34
N GLY A 10 -19.83 0.77 36.53
CA GLY A 10 -20.35 2.12 36.37
C GLY A 10 -20.89 2.70 37.67
N LEU A 11 -21.57 1.87 38.48
CA LEU A 11 -22.12 2.26 39.79
C LEU A 11 -21.03 2.47 40.85
N TYR A 12 -20.02 1.59 40.92
CA TYR A 12 -18.99 1.64 41.97
C TYR A 12 -17.72 2.44 41.62
N ARG A 13 -17.35 2.53 40.33
CA ARG A 13 -16.01 2.99 39.89
C ARG A 13 -16.06 3.93 38.69
N GLY A 14 -17.25 4.27 38.18
CA GLY A 14 -17.44 5.23 37.08
C GLY A 14 -17.04 4.73 35.69
N ALA A 15 -17.07 5.61 34.69
CA ALA A 15 -16.74 5.30 33.29
C ALA A 15 -15.25 4.91 33.09
N ASN A 16 -14.94 4.11 32.06
CA ASN A 16 -13.58 3.65 31.80
C ASN A 16 -12.85 4.66 30.90
N ARG A 17 -11.82 5.33 31.43
CA ARG A 17 -11.01 6.34 30.71
C ARG A 17 -9.74 5.77 30.04
N HIS A 18 -9.33 4.55 30.38
CA HIS A 18 -8.08 3.94 29.88
C HIS A 18 -8.29 3.03 28.68
N LYS A 19 -9.53 2.78 28.28
CA LYS A 19 -9.83 1.95 27.12
C LYS A 19 -10.16 2.83 25.93
N GLU A 20 -9.65 2.46 24.77
CA GLU A 20 -9.89 3.16 23.51
C GLU A 20 -11.39 3.45 23.30
N MET A 21 -11.65 4.69 22.88
CA MET A 21 -13.00 5.12 22.54
C MET A 21 -13.36 4.55 21.18
N THR A 22 -14.55 3.97 21.07
CA THR A 22 -14.99 3.32 19.83
C THR A 22 -16.42 3.68 19.52
N SER A 23 -16.85 3.46 18.27
CA SER A 23 -18.22 3.73 17.81
C SER A 23 -19.35 3.08 18.63
N LYS A 24 -19.05 2.14 19.53
CA LYS A 24 -20.04 1.44 20.37
C LYS A 24 -20.23 2.05 21.77
N ARG A 25 -19.50 3.11 22.12
CA ARG A 25 -19.31 3.53 23.53
C ARG A 25 -19.86 4.91 23.89
N ALA A 26 -20.36 5.66 22.92
CA ALA A 26 -20.84 7.02 23.14
C ALA A 26 -22.23 7.22 22.51
N ASN A 27 -22.64 8.49 22.35
CA ASN A 27 -23.96 8.84 21.87
C ASN A 27 -24.15 8.54 20.37
N LYS A 28 -25.38 8.75 19.86
CA LYS A 28 -25.75 8.50 18.45
C LYS A 28 -24.89 9.26 17.43
N HIS A 29 -24.35 10.43 17.79
CA HIS A 29 -23.53 11.27 16.91
C HIS A 29 -22.05 10.90 16.93
N PHE A 30 -21.62 10.05 17.87
CA PHE A 30 -20.26 9.57 17.96
C PHE A 30 -20.13 8.24 17.21
N HIS A 31 -19.85 8.34 15.91
CA HIS A 31 -19.66 7.19 15.02
C HIS A 31 -18.34 7.33 14.24
N PRO A 32 -17.17 7.30 14.93
CA PRO A 32 -15.89 7.27 14.25
C PRO A 32 -15.76 6.01 13.38
N SER A 33 -15.06 6.14 12.25
CA SER A 33 -14.77 5.03 11.35
C SER A 33 -13.79 4.03 11.97
N ARG A 34 -13.68 2.84 11.37
CA ARG A 34 -12.80 1.76 11.82
C ARG A 34 -11.55 1.59 10.94
N GLY A 35 -11.10 2.69 10.31
CA GLY A 35 -10.01 2.65 9.33
C GLY A 35 -10.46 2.22 7.91
N ILE A 36 -11.77 2.20 7.65
CA ILE A 36 -12.32 1.97 6.31
C ILE A 36 -12.10 3.24 5.48
N GLN A 37 -11.43 3.10 4.33
CA GLN A 37 -11.31 4.18 3.35
C GLN A 37 -12.64 4.33 2.58
N PRO A 38 -13.15 5.56 2.41
CA PRO A 38 -14.41 5.78 1.71
C PRO A 38 -14.25 5.51 0.21
N THR A 39 -15.27 4.90 -0.41
CA THR A 39 -15.33 4.61 -1.86
C THR A 39 -16.15 5.64 -2.64
N GLY A 40 -16.41 6.79 -2.02
CA GLY A 40 -17.31 7.80 -2.58
C GLY A 40 -17.56 8.95 -1.63
N ILE A 41 -18.53 9.79 -1.99
CA ILE A 41 -18.81 11.05 -1.31
C ILE A 41 -20.29 11.10 -0.92
N LYS A 42 -20.58 11.66 0.25
CA LYS A 42 -21.95 11.92 0.71
C LYS A 42 -22.48 13.20 0.07
N VAL A 43 -23.55 13.09 -0.72
CA VAL A 43 -24.25 14.23 -1.32
C VAL A 43 -25.64 14.34 -0.67
N GLY A 44 -25.77 15.28 0.26
CA GLY A 44 -26.98 15.43 1.08
C GLY A 44 -27.21 14.22 1.99
N LEU A 45 -28.36 13.56 1.88
CA LEU A 45 -28.69 12.35 2.63
C LEU A 45 -28.24 11.05 1.94
N ARG A 46 -27.79 11.12 0.68
CA ARG A 46 -27.43 9.94 -0.12
C ARG A 46 -25.90 9.82 -0.23
N PHE A 47 -25.40 8.59 -0.18
CA PHE A 47 -24.00 8.28 -0.48
C PHE A 47 -23.87 7.92 -1.96
N LYS A 48 -22.94 8.56 -2.67
CA LYS A 48 -22.66 8.28 -4.08
C LYS A 48 -21.28 7.64 -4.19
N ASN A 49 -21.23 6.43 -4.74
CA ASN A 49 -19.98 5.75 -5.04
C ASN A 49 -19.33 6.41 -6.27
N VAL A 50 -18.00 6.58 -6.21
CA VAL A 50 -17.18 7.11 -7.30
C VAL A 50 -16.33 5.96 -7.80
N LYS A 51 -16.42 5.60 -9.08
CA LYS A 51 -15.82 4.36 -9.60
C LYS A 51 -14.30 4.39 -9.43
N GLU A 52 -13.70 5.55 -9.63
CA GLU A 52 -12.27 5.82 -9.52
C GLU A 52 -11.73 5.69 -8.08
N MET A 53 -12.61 5.79 -7.07
CA MET A 53 -12.25 5.58 -5.67
C MET A 53 -12.35 4.11 -5.23
N ILE A 54 -12.93 3.24 -6.05
CA ILE A 54 -13.06 1.81 -5.74
C ILE A 54 -11.78 1.12 -6.22
N PRO A 55 -11.00 0.48 -5.32
CA PRO A 55 -9.78 -0.21 -5.73
C PRO A 55 -10.12 -1.42 -6.61
N GLU A 56 -9.50 -1.49 -7.78
CA GLU A 56 -9.60 -2.62 -8.70
C GLU A 56 -8.44 -3.60 -8.44
N ILE A 57 -8.76 -4.88 -8.25
CA ILE A 57 -7.75 -5.93 -8.05
C ILE A 57 -7.32 -6.42 -9.43
N VAL A 58 -6.10 -6.09 -9.85
CA VAL A 58 -5.52 -6.55 -11.12
C VAL A 58 -5.01 -7.98 -10.95
N VAL A 59 -5.78 -8.96 -11.42
CA VAL A 59 -5.43 -10.38 -11.35
C VAL A 59 -4.83 -10.83 -12.69
N PRO A 60 -3.56 -11.27 -12.73
CA PRO A 60 -2.95 -11.81 -13.95
C PRO A 60 -3.49 -13.21 -14.27
N ASN A 61 -3.41 -13.64 -15.53
CA ASN A 61 -3.68 -15.03 -15.89
C ASN A 61 -2.55 -15.93 -15.40
N LEU A 62 -2.89 -17.03 -14.72
CA LEU A 62 -1.96 -18.00 -14.14
C LEU A 62 -1.89 -19.33 -14.93
N ASP A 63 -2.53 -19.41 -16.10
CA ASP A 63 -2.45 -20.60 -16.96
C ASP A 63 -0.99 -20.89 -17.36
N GLY A 64 -0.50 -22.08 -17.03
CA GLY A 64 0.88 -22.50 -17.31
C GLY A 64 1.94 -21.93 -16.37
N PHE A 65 1.55 -21.29 -15.26
CA PHE A 65 2.51 -20.75 -14.28
C PHE A 65 3.21 -21.86 -13.49
N THR A 66 4.54 -21.91 -13.58
CA THR A 66 5.35 -23.02 -13.01
C THR A 66 5.73 -22.81 -11.55
N LEU A 67 5.75 -21.55 -11.08
CA LEU A 67 6.18 -21.22 -9.72
C LEU A 67 5.11 -21.62 -8.70
N LYS A 68 5.56 -22.14 -7.56
CA LYS A 68 4.71 -22.58 -6.45
C LYS A 68 4.98 -21.73 -5.20
N PRO A 69 4.03 -21.64 -4.25
CA PRO A 69 4.21 -20.87 -3.01
C PRO A 69 5.36 -21.36 -2.11
N TYR A 70 5.76 -22.63 -2.29
CA TYR A 70 6.82 -23.27 -1.52
C TYR A 70 7.89 -23.83 -2.44
N VAL A 71 9.12 -23.82 -1.92
CA VAL A 71 10.33 -24.30 -2.60
C VAL A 71 10.82 -25.59 -1.95
N SER A 72 11.54 -26.43 -2.70
CA SER A 72 12.12 -27.66 -2.16
C SER A 72 13.35 -27.37 -1.29
N HIS A 73 13.54 -28.16 -0.23
CA HIS A 73 14.75 -28.15 0.59
C HIS A 73 16.01 -28.63 -0.15
N LYS A 74 15.87 -29.19 -1.36
CA LYS A 74 17.02 -29.63 -2.18
C LYS A 74 17.71 -28.48 -2.92
N CYS A 75 17.16 -27.27 -2.89
CA CYS A 75 17.78 -26.11 -3.51
C CYS A 75 19.09 -25.74 -2.77
N PRO A 76 20.12 -25.28 -3.50
CA PRO A 76 21.37 -24.85 -2.89
C PRO A 76 21.18 -23.57 -2.08
N ASP A 77 21.91 -23.46 -0.98
CA ASP A 77 21.97 -22.22 -0.20
C ASP A 77 22.66 -21.13 -1.03
N THR A 78 22.04 -19.94 -1.09
CA THR A 78 22.55 -18.79 -1.84
C THR A 78 22.57 -17.57 -0.92
N GLU A 79 23.66 -16.80 -0.96
CA GLU A 79 23.73 -15.52 -0.27
C GLU A 79 23.20 -14.41 -1.20
N GLN A 80 22.22 -13.64 -0.73
CA GLN A 80 21.67 -12.50 -1.45
C GLN A 80 22.13 -11.19 -0.80
N PRO A 81 23.08 -10.46 -1.42
CA PRO A 81 23.44 -9.13 -0.96
C PRO A 81 22.29 -8.14 -1.22
N ALA A 82 22.29 -7.04 -0.47
CA ALA A 82 21.32 -5.96 -0.66
C ALA A 82 21.56 -5.29 -2.02
N ILE A 83 20.51 -5.20 -2.84
CA ILE A 83 20.57 -4.55 -4.16
C ILE A 83 20.87 -3.07 -3.98
N THR A 84 21.92 -2.58 -4.62
CA THR A 84 22.29 -1.16 -4.62
C THR A 84 21.82 -0.45 -5.89
N ALA A 85 21.59 0.87 -5.78
CA ALA A 85 21.21 1.69 -6.94
C ALA A 85 22.27 1.63 -8.06
N ARG A 86 23.56 1.52 -7.68
CA ARG A 86 24.67 1.36 -8.62
C ARG A 86 24.55 0.07 -9.42
N GLU A 87 24.29 -1.06 -8.76
CA GLU A 87 24.12 -2.35 -9.45
C GLU A 87 22.94 -2.33 -10.41
N LEU A 88 21.82 -1.72 -10.01
CA LEU A 88 20.66 -1.54 -10.90
C LEU A 88 21.00 -0.68 -12.13
N PHE A 89 21.72 0.43 -11.92
CA PHE A 89 22.17 1.28 -13.02
C PHE A 89 23.12 0.52 -13.96
N ASP A 90 24.11 -0.17 -13.39
CA ASP A 90 25.11 -0.92 -14.14
C ASP A 90 24.49 -2.07 -14.95
N ALA A 91 23.43 -2.70 -14.43
CA ALA A 91 22.72 -3.78 -15.11
C ALA A 91 21.75 -3.30 -16.20
N CYS A 92 20.93 -2.28 -15.92
CA CYS A 92 19.84 -1.88 -16.81
C CYS A 92 20.23 -0.76 -17.78
N ILE A 93 20.89 0.30 -17.28
CA ILE A 93 21.03 1.57 -18.00
C ILE A 93 22.43 1.73 -18.60
N ALA A 94 23.48 1.32 -17.87
CA ALA A 94 24.86 1.47 -18.31
C ALA A 94 25.18 0.85 -19.69
N PRO A 95 24.59 -0.30 -20.12
CA PRO A 95 24.81 -0.82 -21.46
C PRO A 95 24.35 0.14 -22.56
N GLN A 96 23.19 0.79 -22.37
CA GLN A 96 22.64 1.76 -23.30
C GLN A 96 23.50 3.02 -23.36
N VAL A 97 23.84 3.59 -22.19
CA VAL A 97 24.69 4.78 -22.08
C VAL A 97 26.04 4.58 -22.77
N ARG A 98 26.67 3.41 -22.59
CA ARG A 98 27.94 3.07 -23.25
C ARG A 98 27.79 2.95 -24.77
N ALA A 99 26.67 2.40 -25.26
CA ALA A 99 26.39 2.29 -26.68
C ALA A 99 26.19 3.67 -27.33
N ASP A 100 25.41 4.53 -26.68
CA ASP A 100 25.14 5.90 -27.15
C ASP A 100 26.40 6.78 -27.13
N PHE A 101 27.21 6.62 -26.09
CA PHE A 101 28.52 7.28 -25.99
C PHE A 101 29.44 6.87 -27.14
N LYS A 102 29.55 5.56 -27.43
CA LYS A 102 30.34 5.07 -28.57
C LYS A 102 29.78 5.50 -29.92
N ALA A 103 28.47 5.62 -30.05
CA ALA A 103 27.80 6.07 -31.26
C ALA A 103 27.90 7.60 -31.47
N GLY A 104 28.51 8.34 -30.53
CA GLY A 104 28.62 9.80 -30.60
C GLY A 104 27.29 10.53 -30.45
N LYS A 105 26.24 9.85 -29.98
CA LYS A 105 24.88 10.40 -29.76
C LYS A 105 24.68 10.91 -28.33
N TYR A 106 25.78 11.20 -27.64
CA TYR A 106 25.75 11.71 -26.27
C TYR A 106 25.85 13.23 -26.32
N SER A 107 24.73 13.91 -26.07
CA SER A 107 24.69 15.37 -25.92
C SER A 107 24.38 15.73 -24.47
N ASP A 108 25.03 16.76 -23.91
CA ASP A 108 24.87 17.19 -22.51
C ASP A 108 23.44 17.63 -22.15
N ALA A 109 22.56 17.78 -23.15
CA ALA A 109 21.21 18.30 -23.02
C ALA A 109 20.09 17.24 -23.10
N SER A 110 20.40 15.98 -23.45
CA SER A 110 19.38 14.95 -23.74
C SER A 110 19.13 13.93 -22.60
N THR A 111 19.58 14.19 -21.38
CA THR A 111 19.22 13.36 -20.22
C THR A 111 17.81 13.70 -19.75
N GLU A 112 16.79 13.17 -20.43
CA GLU A 112 15.43 13.10 -19.91
C GLU A 112 15.39 12.05 -18.79
N THR A 113 15.95 12.38 -17.63
CA THR A 113 15.57 11.70 -16.39
C THR A 113 14.12 12.05 -16.14
N ASP A 114 13.27 11.04 -15.89
CA ASP A 114 11.87 11.17 -15.42
C ASP A 114 11.86 11.94 -14.06
N ASN A 115 12.16 13.24 -14.09
CA ASN A 115 12.07 14.18 -12.97
C ASN A 115 10.64 14.70 -12.81
N SER A 116 9.71 14.18 -13.62
CA SER A 116 8.29 14.51 -13.60
C SER A 116 7.54 13.65 -12.58
N GLN A 117 8.02 13.62 -11.34
CA GLN A 117 7.34 12.94 -10.23
C GLN A 117 5.91 13.48 -9.99
N ASP A 118 5.58 14.64 -10.55
CA ASP A 118 4.29 15.32 -10.41
C ASP A 118 3.26 15.00 -11.53
N THR A 119 3.66 14.35 -12.63
CA THR A 119 2.75 14.15 -13.79
C THR A 119 2.41 12.70 -14.12
N LYS A 120 2.98 11.74 -13.38
CA LYS A 120 2.71 10.32 -13.56
C LYS A 120 1.60 9.89 -12.59
N SER A 121 0.38 10.33 -12.90
CA SER A 121 -0.86 9.97 -12.20
C SER A 121 -1.44 8.66 -12.71
#